data_AF-A0A7X4DPZ3-F1
#
_entry.id   AF-A0A7X4DPZ3-F1
#
_cell.length_a   1.000
_cell.length_b   1.000
_cell.length_c   1.000
_cell.angle_alpha   90.00
_cell.angle_beta   90.00
_cell.angle_gamma   90.00
#
_symmetry.space_group_name_H-M   'P 1'
#
loop_
_entity.id
_entity.type
_entity.pdbx_description
1 polymer ?
#
loop_
_entity_poly.entity_id
_entity_poly.type
_entity_poly.pdbx_seq_one_letter_code
_entity_poly.pdbx_strand_id
1 'polypeptide(L)' 'MEDSGGKNWFAEDAATFGDRLAAARSARGMTQKALARRLGVSMKALEGWENDIREPRANRLQMLAGVLD' A
#
# COMPACT_ATOMS: atom_id res chain seq x y z
N MET A 1 -28.08 29.38 -17.18
CA MET A 1 -27.24 29.03 -16.01
C MET A 1 -28.05 28.06 -15.17
N GLU A 2 -27.82 26.76 -15.35
CA GLU A 2 -28.08 25.77 -14.30
C GLU A 2 -26.89 24.82 -14.36
N ASP A 3 -26.07 24.95 -13.32
CA ASP A 3 -24.92 24.13 -13.01
C ASP A 3 -25.43 22.71 -12.72
N SER A 4 -24.91 21.73 -13.45
CA SER A 4 -24.98 20.32 -13.04
C SER A 4 -23.56 19.77 -13.07
N GLY A 5 -22.71 20.32 -12.20
CA GLY A 5 -21.49 19.66 -11.73
C GLY A 5 -21.87 18.25 -11.27
N GLY A 6 -21.32 17.19 -11.86
CA GLY A 6 -19.88 17.06 -12.00
C GLY A 6 -19.29 16.84 -10.61
N LYS A 7 -19.56 15.68 -10.02
CA LYS A 7 -18.62 15.01 -9.11
C LYS A 7 -19.08 13.58 -8.88
N ASN A 8 -18.31 12.68 -9.46
CA ASN A 8 -18.21 11.28 -9.13
C ASN A 8 -17.87 11.13 -7.63
N TRP A 9 -18.86 11.27 -6.73
CA TRP A 9 -18.66 11.19 -5.27
C TRP A 9 -18.43 9.76 -4.76
N PHE A 10 -18.28 8.81 -5.68
CA PHE A 10 -17.80 7.45 -5.43
C PHE A 10 -16.69 7.09 -6.42
N ALA A 11 -15.85 8.06 -6.78
CA ALA A 11 -14.73 7.80 -7.66
C ALA A 11 -13.85 6.71 -7.05
N GLU A 12 -13.72 5.62 -7.80
CA GLU A 12 -12.79 4.50 -7.62
C GLU A 12 -11.30 4.93 -7.67
N ASP A 13 -11.00 6.20 -7.42
CA ASP A 13 -9.73 6.89 -7.72
C ASP A 13 -8.80 7.04 -6.51
N ALA A 14 -9.16 6.52 -5.34
CA ALA A 14 -8.29 6.57 -4.17
C ALA A 14 -7.80 5.16 -3.82
N ALA A 15 -6.88 4.61 -4.63
CA ALA A 15 -6.12 3.43 -4.22
C ALA A 15 -5.57 3.68 -2.80
N THR A 16 -5.80 2.75 -1.87
CA THR A 16 -5.37 2.93 -0.48
C THR A 16 -3.85 2.83 -0.35
N PHE A 17 -3.32 3.01 0.87
CA PHE A 17 -1.92 2.73 1.10
C PHE A 17 -1.61 1.24 0.87
N GLY A 18 -2.47 0.36 1.37
CA GLY A 18 -2.36 -1.09 1.20
C GLY A 18 -2.32 -1.52 -0.27
N ASP A 19 -3.21 -0.97 -1.09
CA ASP A 19 -3.26 -1.24 -2.53
C ASP A 19 -1.96 -0.85 -3.23
N ARG A 20 -1.45 0.37 -2.95
CA ARG A 20 -0.20 0.84 -3.54
C ARG A 20 1.00 0.01 -3.09
N LEU A 21 1.03 -0.40 -1.83
CA LEU A 21 2.08 -1.25 -1.29
C LEU A 21 2.07 -2.64 -1.96
N ALA A 22 0.90 -3.27 -2.08
CA ALA A 22 0.75 -4.56 -2.73
C ALA A 22 1.11 -4.50 -4.22
N ALA A 23 0.72 -3.43 -4.91
CA ALA A 23 1.06 -3.18 -6.30
C ALA A 23 2.58 -3.01 -6.49
N ALA A 24 3.23 -2.17 -5.69
CA ALA A 24 4.69 -1.95 -5.75
C ALA A 24 5.47 -3.24 -5.45
N ARG A 25 5.04 -4.02 -4.45
CA ARG A 25 5.61 -5.34 -4.15
C ARG A 25 5.51 -6.28 -5.37
N SER A 26 4.32 -6.34 -5.97
CA SER A 26 4.03 -7.25 -7.08
C SER A 26 4.77 -6.84 -8.37
N ALA A 27 4.91 -5.54 -8.63
CA ALA A 27 5.70 -5.01 -9.74
C ALA A 27 7.19 -5.43 -9.67
N ARG A 28 7.70 -5.70 -8.46
CA ARG A 28 9.06 -6.21 -8.23
C ARG A 28 9.14 -7.74 -8.16
N GLY A 29 8.07 -8.46 -8.50
CA GLY A 29 8.00 -9.92 -8.46
C GLY A 29 8.17 -10.52 -7.06
N MET A 30 7.95 -9.73 -5.99
CA MET A 30 8.14 -10.19 -4.62
C MET A 30 6.86 -10.80 -4.05
N THR A 31 6.99 -11.94 -3.37
CA THR A 31 5.92 -12.46 -2.51
C THR A 31 5.86 -11.67 -1.21
N GLN A 32 4.70 -11.65 -0.54
CA GLN A 32 4.56 -11.04 0.80
C GLN A 32 5.61 -11.59 1.77
N LYS A 33 5.83 -12.91 1.78
CA LYS A 33 6.86 -13.54 2.62
C LYS A 33 8.27 -13.02 2.32
N ALA A 34 8.60 -12.77 1.05
CA ALA A 34 9.91 -12.24 0.67
C ALA A 34 10.11 -10.80 1.15
N LEU A 35 9.11 -9.94 0.95
CA LEU A 35 9.15 -8.56 1.42
C LEU A 35 9.20 -8.48 2.94
N ALA A 36 8.38 -9.26 3.65
CA ALA A 36 8.36 -9.30 5.11
C ALA A 36 9.74 -9.68 5.69
N ARG A 37 10.43 -10.66 5.10
CA ARG A 37 11.80 -11.03 5.49
C ARG A 37 12.81 -9.89 5.25
N ARG A 38 12.74 -9.21 4.09
CA ARG A 38 13.62 -8.08 3.78
C ARG A 38 13.43 -6.91 4.75
N LEU A 39 12.19 -6.68 5.20
CA LEU A 39 11.84 -5.63 6.15
C LEU A 39 12.06 -6.02 7.63
N GLY A 40 12.38 -7.29 7.92
CA GLY A 40 12.50 -7.79 9.29
C GLY A 40 11.19 -7.71 10.07
N VAL A 41 10.05 -7.97 9.41
CA VAL A 41 8.71 -7.99 10.02
C VAL A 41 8.04 -9.34 9.83
N SER A 42 7.00 -9.63 10.62
CA SER A 42 6.21 -10.84 10.45
C SER A 42 5.33 -10.75 9.20
N MET A 43 5.01 -11.91 8.61
CA MET A 43 4.11 -11.98 7.45
C MET A 43 2.74 -11.35 7.76
N LYS A 44 2.20 -11.61 8.95
CA LYS A 44 0.94 -11.01 9.43
C LYS A 44 0.99 -9.48 9.57
N ALA A 45 2.16 -8.92 9.89
CA ALA A 45 2.31 -7.46 9.93
C ALA A 45 2.23 -6.86 8.52
N LEU A 46 2.92 -7.46 7.55
CA LEU A 46 2.87 -7.02 6.15
C LEU A 46 1.46 -7.20 5.55
N GLU A 47 0.81 -8.33 5.80
CA GLU A 47 -0.57 -8.57 5.38
C GLU A 47 -1.54 -7.53 5.97
N GLY A 48 -1.36 -7.18 7.25
CA GLY A 48 -2.14 -6.12 7.87
C GLY A 48 -1.91 -4.74 7.23
N TRP A 49 -0.73 -4.47 6.69
CA TRP A 49 -0.45 -3.24 5.96
C TRP A 49 -1.05 -3.23 4.56
N GLU A 50 -0.92 -4.34 3.81
CA GLU A 50 -1.51 -4.46 2.47
C GLU A 50 -3.04 -4.46 2.47
N ASN A 51 -3.67 -4.89 3.57
CA ASN A 51 -5.13 -4.89 3.73
C ASN A 51 -5.67 -3.66 4.49
N ASP A 52 -4.84 -2.64 4.75
CA ASP A 52 -5.18 -1.42 5.51
C ASP A 52 -5.74 -1.68 6.93
N ILE A 53 -5.46 -2.86 7.50
CA ILE A 53 -5.85 -3.22 8.89
C ILE A 53 -4.93 -2.54 9.89
N ARG A 54 -3.68 -2.26 9.50
CA ARG A 54 -2.65 -1.63 10.33
C ARG A 54 -1.80 -0.70 9.50
N GLU A 55 -1.30 0.33 10.13
CA GLU A 55 -0.32 1.22 9.50
C GLU A 55 1.12 0.85 9.89
N PRO A 56 2.08 0.94 8.95
CA PRO A 56 3.49 0.84 9.27
C PRO A 56 3.96 2.05 10.08
N ARG A 57 4.88 1.83 11.02
CA ARG A 57 5.56 2.94 11.71
C ARG A 57 6.44 3.73 10.74
N ALA A 58 6.76 4.97 11.08
CA ALA A 58 7.57 5.87 10.24
C ALA A 58 8.90 5.24 9.77
N ASN A 59 9.61 4.53 10.66
CA ASN A 59 10.85 3.84 10.29
C ASN A 59 10.65 2.70 9.29
N ARG A 60 9.44 2.12 9.20
CA ARG A 60 9.10 1.08 8.21
C ARG A 60 8.71 1.69 6.87
N LEU A 61 8.11 2.88 6.85
CA LEU A 61 7.85 3.63 5.61
C LEU A 61 9.13 3.98 4.86
N GLN A 62 10.17 4.44 5.58
CA GLN A 62 11.47 4.72 4.97
C GLN A 62 12.13 3.47 4.36
N MET A 63 12.06 2.34 5.08
CA MET A 63 12.58 1.06 4.59
C MET A 63 11.79 0.55 3.37
N LEU A 64 10.46 0.76 3.36
CA LEU A 64 9.62 0.40 2.23
C LEU A 64 10.03 1.15 0.97
N ALA A 65 10.28 2.46 1.06
CA ALA A 65 10.80 3.25 -0.07
C ALA A 65 12.08 2.62 -0.62
N GLY A 66 13.11 2.43 0.21
CA GLY A 66 14.38 1.86 -0.27
C GLY A 66 14.33 0.42 -0.79
N VAL A 67 13.36 -0.40 -0.34
CA VAL A 67 13.18 -1.78 -0.85
C VAL A 67 12.37 -1.81 -2.16
N LEU A 68 11.48 -0.83 -2.34
CA LEU A 68 10.54 -0.76 -3.45
C LEU A 68 10.98 0.21 -4.57
N ASP A 69 11.99 1.06 -4.33
CA ASP A 69 12.66 1.93 -5.33
C ASP A 69 13.19 1.15 -6.55
#